data_AF-A0A6A9T8R7-F1
#
_entry.id   AF-A0A6A9T8R7-F1
#
_cell.length_a   1.000
_cell.length_b   1.000
_cell.length_c   1.000
_cell.angle_alpha   90.00
_cell.angle_beta   90.00
_cell.angle_gamma   90.00
#
_symmetry.space_group_name_H-M   'P 1'
#
loop_
_entity.id
_entity.type
_entity.pdbx_description
1 polymer ?
#
loop_
_entity_poly.entity_id
_entity_poly.type
_entity_poly.pdbx_seq_one_letter_code
_entity_poly.pdbx_strand_id
1 'polypeptide(L)'
;MEDRLWEAAQEEANQSGKAIEPAAEARLKEMISDGVDRMNTLGVANDPSQIQRAEKNIVRFVREMNNIRLGQGDLGVASYNAARDICPLWPFC
;
A
#
# COMPACT_ATOMS: atom_id res chain seq x y z
N MET A 1 12.34 5.35 3.79
CA MET A 1 11.24 5.51 2.80
C MET A 1 10.17 4.46 3.05
N GLU A 2 10.55 3.19 3.22
CA GLU A 2 9.64 2.11 3.61
C GLU A 2 8.81 2.46 4.85
N ASP A 3 9.44 2.89 5.95
CA ASP A 3 8.72 3.29 7.18
C ASP A 3 7.65 4.36 6.93
N ARG A 4 7.96 5.36 6.12
CA ARG A 4 7.03 6.45 5.77
C ARG A 4 5.84 5.94 4.98
N LEU A 5 6.07 5.07 3.99
CA LEU A 5 4.98 4.49 3.19
C LEU A 5 4.14 3.52 4.01
N TRP A 6 4.76 2.80 4.94
CA TRP A 6 4.08 1.92 5.88
C TRP A 6 3.23 2.69 6.90
N GLU A 7 3.72 3.81 7.42
CA GLU A 7 2.98 4.71 8.29
C GLU A 7 1.73 5.24 7.57
N ALA A 8 1.87 5.78 6.36
CA ALA A 8 0.74 6.24 5.55
C ALA A 8 -0.29 5.12 5.26
N ALA A 9 0.16 3.89 5.02
CA ALA A 9 -0.72 2.75 4.82
C ALA A 9 -1.53 2.40 6.09
N GLN A 10 -0.86 2.39 7.25
CA GLN A 10 -1.51 2.13 8.53
C GLN A 10 -2.49 3.23 8.91
N GLU A 11 -2.13 4.50 8.69
CA GLU A 11 -3.02 5.64 8.95
C GLU A 11 -4.33 5.53 8.16
N GLU A 12 -4.27 5.22 6.86
CA GLU A 12 -5.49 5.07 6.04
C GLU A 12 -6.34 3.86 6.48
N ALA A 13 -5.71 2.75 6.90
CA ALA A 13 -6.43 1.60 7.44
C ALA A 13 -7.15 1.97 8.76
N ASN A 14 -6.44 2.63 9.67
CA ASN A 14 -6.97 3.08 10.96
C ASN A 14 -8.11 4.11 10.79
N GLN A 15 -8.01 5.02 9.81
CA GLN A 15 -9.09 5.97 9.49
C GLN A 15 -10.38 5.28 9.07
N SER A 16 -10.28 4.07 8.50
CA SER A 16 -11.44 3.25 8.12
C SER A 16 -11.93 2.34 9.26
N GLY A 17 -11.32 2.41 10.44
CA GLY A 17 -11.68 1.59 11.60
C GLY A 17 -11.38 0.10 11.43
N LYS A 18 -10.50 -0.26 10.49
CA LYS A 18 -10.12 -1.65 10.20
C LYS A 18 -8.64 -1.87 10.52
N ALA A 19 -8.32 -3.04 11.08
CA ALA A 19 -6.93 -3.47 11.20
C ALA A 19 -6.46 -4.13 9.90
N ILE A 20 -5.15 -4.15 9.67
CA ILE A 20 -4.53 -4.96 8.62
C ILE A 20 -4.20 -6.32 9.22
N GLU A 21 -4.75 -7.39 8.65
CA GLU A 21 -4.46 -8.73 9.15
C GLU A 21 -2.99 -9.08 8.93
N PRO A 22 -2.34 -9.87 9.81
CA PRO A 22 -0.90 -10.14 9.73
C PRO A 22 -0.42 -10.67 8.37
N ALA A 23 -1.23 -11.50 7.71
CA ALA A 23 -0.90 -12.03 6.39
C ALA A 23 -1.00 -10.99 5.27
N ALA A 24 -1.94 -10.04 5.37
CA ALA A 24 -2.04 -8.92 4.45
C ALA A 24 -0.94 -7.88 4.71
N GLU A 25 -0.61 -7.65 5.97
CA GLU A 25 0.49 -6.79 6.41
C GLU A 25 1.82 -7.28 5.82
N ALA A 26 2.14 -8.57 5.94
CA ALA A 26 3.36 -9.12 5.38
C ALA A 26 3.48 -8.85 3.86
N ARG A 27 2.38 -9.07 3.12
CA ARG A 27 2.32 -8.80 1.66
C ARG A 27 2.40 -7.31 1.32
N LEU A 28 1.81 -6.46 2.15
CA LEU A 28 1.83 -5.01 1.97
C LEU A 28 3.24 -4.45 2.24
N LYS A 29 3.94 -4.97 3.24
CA LYS A 29 5.35 -4.64 3.53
C LYS A 29 6.29 -5.10 2.41
N GLU A 30 6.13 -6.34 1.94
CA GLU A 30 6.87 -6.85 0.78
C GLU A 30 6.64 -5.96 -0.44
N MET A 31 5.37 -5.62 -0.72
CA MET A 31 5.00 -4.71 -1.80
C MET A 31 5.68 -3.34 -1.65
N ILE A 32 5.67 -2.74 -0.45
CA ILE A 32 6.34 -1.48 -0.15
C ILE A 32 7.84 -1.57 -0.44
N SER A 33 8.49 -2.63 0.02
CA SER A 33 9.92 -2.85 -0.18
C SER A 33 10.27 -2.98 -1.66
N ASP A 34 9.51 -3.80 -2.42
CA ASP A 34 9.67 -3.93 -3.88
C ASP A 34 9.53 -2.59 -4.62
N GLY A 35 8.56 -1.76 -4.20
CA GLY A 35 8.35 -0.44 -4.78
C GLY A 35 9.51 0.51 -4.48
N VAL A 36 10.03 0.49 -3.25
CA VAL A 36 11.18 1.29 -2.82
C VAL A 36 12.44 0.88 -3.59
N ASP A 37 12.72 -0.42 -3.70
CA ASP A 37 13.86 -0.93 -4.46
C ASP A 37 13.79 -0.52 -5.94
N ARG A 38 12.59 -0.52 -6.51
CA ARG A 38 12.41 -0.05 -7.88
C ARG A 38 12.60 1.46 -8.02
N MET A 39 12.19 2.27 -7.04
CA MET A 39 12.49 3.70 -7.01
C MET A 39 13.99 3.98 -6.87
N ASN A 40 14.70 3.20 -6.06
CA ASN A 40 16.16 3.26 -5.93
C ASN A 40 16.83 2.94 -7.26
N THR A 41 16.41 1.85 -7.90
CA THR A 41 16.94 1.39 -9.21
C THR A 41 16.73 2.45 -10.31
N LEU A 42 15.61 3.15 -10.29
CA LEU A 42 15.29 4.22 -11.25
C LEU A 42 15.92 5.57 -10.89
N GLY A 43 16.62 5.67 -9.75
CA GLY A 43 17.26 6.92 -9.31
C GLY A 43 16.29 7.99 -8.83
N VAL A 44 15.04 7.63 -8.51
CA VAL A 44 13.97 8.56 -8.13
C VAL A 44 13.60 8.51 -6.64
N ALA A 45 14.29 7.67 -5.85
CA ALA A 45 14.04 7.52 -4.42
C ALA A 45 14.27 8.79 -3.59
N ASN A 46 15.02 9.76 -4.12
CA ASN A 46 15.26 11.07 -3.50
C ASN A 46 14.47 12.21 -4.14
N ASP A 47 13.66 11.93 -5.18
CA ASP A 47 12.82 12.94 -5.83
C ASP A 47 11.55 13.16 -4.98
N PRO A 48 11.35 14.35 -4.37
CA PRO A 48 10.20 14.63 -3.52
C PRO A 48 8.86 14.41 -4.22
N SER A 49 8.79 14.66 -5.54
CA SER A 49 7.56 14.48 -6.31
C SER A 49 7.19 13.00 -6.46
N GLN A 50 8.20 12.14 -6.62
CA GLN A 50 8.02 10.69 -6.77
C GLN A 50 7.71 10.03 -5.43
N ILE A 51 8.34 10.51 -4.34
CA ILE A 51 8.00 10.10 -2.98
C ILE A 51 6.53 10.46 -2.68
N GLN A 52 6.11 11.69 -2.95
CA GLN A 52 4.73 12.12 -2.71
C GLN A 52 3.75 11.31 -3.57
N ARG A 53 4.12 10.97 -4.80
CA ARG A 53 3.30 10.10 -5.65
C ARG A 53 3.17 8.70 -5.06
N ALA A 54 4.26 8.09 -4.62
CA ALA A 54 4.26 6.77 -3.98
C ALA A 54 3.38 6.75 -2.72
N GLU A 55 3.42 7.83 -1.93
CA GLU A 55 2.59 7.98 -0.72
C GLU A 55 1.10 8.08 -1.05
N LYS A 56 0.72 8.91 -2.03
CA LYS A 56 -0.69 8.98 -2.50
C LYS A 56 -1.19 7.64 -3.02
N ASN A 57 -0.30 6.91 -3.68
CA ASN A 57 -0.61 5.64 -4.29
C ASN A 57 -0.80 4.53 -3.25
N ILE A 58 0.03 4.46 -2.20
CA ILE A 58 -0.17 3.49 -1.12
C ILE A 58 -1.45 3.78 -0.34
N VAL A 59 -1.76 5.05 -0.09
CA VAL A 59 -3.03 5.47 0.53
C VAL A 59 -4.22 5.03 -0.34
N ARG A 60 -4.16 5.29 -1.65
CA ARG A 60 -5.19 4.84 -2.58
C ARG A 60 -5.34 3.32 -2.58
N PHE A 61 -4.23 2.58 -2.57
CA PHE A 61 -4.23 1.12 -2.53
C PHE A 61 -4.97 0.60 -1.28
N VAL A 62 -4.65 1.11 -0.10
CA VAL A 62 -5.33 0.74 1.15
C VAL A 62 -6.81 1.14 1.13
N ARG A 63 -7.14 2.29 0.52
CA ARG A 63 -8.54 2.68 0.31
C ARG A 63 -9.30 1.70 -0.59
N GLU A 64 -8.68 1.19 -1.65
CA GLU A 64 -9.29 0.15 -2.47
C GLU A 64 -9.47 -1.14 -1.66
N MET A 65 -8.48 -1.55 -0.85
CA MET A 65 -8.64 -2.68 0.07
C MET A 65 -9.85 -2.49 1.00
N ASN A 66 -10.07 -1.27 1.50
CA ASN A 66 -11.22 -0.91 2.33
C ASN A 66 -12.55 -1.00 1.59
N ASN A 67 -12.60 -0.53 0.35
CA ASN A 67 -13.80 -0.46 -0.49
C ASN A 67 -14.24 -1.82 -1.03
N ILE A 68 -13.31 -2.78 -1.12
CA ILE A 68 -13.59 -4.14 -1.55
C ILE A 68 -14.48 -4.83 -0.50
N ARG A 69 -15.76 -4.99 -0.83
CA ARG A 69 -16.78 -5.67 -0.01
C ARG A 69 -16.62 -7.21 -0.02
N LEU A 70 -15.42 -7.73 0.20
CA LEU A 70 -15.17 -9.18 0.30
C LEU A 70 -15.49 -9.75 1.69
N GLY A 71 -15.88 -8.91 2.65
CA GLY A 71 -16.36 -9.29 3.97
C GLY A 71 -16.49 -8.06 4.87
N GLN A 72 -17.34 -8.11 5.90
CA GLN A 72 -17.49 -7.04 6.89
C GLN A 72 -16.35 -7.01 7.93
N GLY A 73 -15.17 -7.55 7.59
CA GLY A 73 -14.04 -7.73 8.51
C GLY A 73 -12.86 -6.79 8.24
N ASP A 74 -11.76 -7.11 8.92
CA ASP A 74 -10.45 -6.46 8.78
C ASP A 74 -9.86 -6.63 7.37
N LEU A 75 -8.79 -5.89 7.10
CA LEU A 75 -8.10 -5.87 5.81
C LEU A 75 -7.21 -7.11 5.66
N GLY A 76 -7.82 -8.17 5.13
CA GLY A 76 -7.18 -9.46 4.88
C GLY A 76 -6.54 -9.63 3.50
N VAL A 77 -5.99 -10.83 3.27
CA VAL A 77 -5.30 -11.17 2.01
C VAL A 77 -6.22 -11.07 0.79
N ALA A 78 -7.52 -11.32 0.97
CA ALA A 78 -8.50 -11.23 -0.11
C ALA A 78 -8.66 -9.78 -0.62
N SER A 79 -8.77 -8.79 0.28
CA SER A 79 -8.86 -7.38 -0.13
C SER A 79 -7.53 -6.87 -0.67
N TYR A 80 -6.39 -7.35 -0.16
CA TYR A 80 -5.07 -7.08 -0.74
C TYR A 80 -4.98 -7.55 -2.20
N ASN A 81 -5.34 -8.81 -2.47
CA ASN A 81 -5.25 -9.37 -3.83
C ASN A 81 -6.17 -8.63 -4.80
N ALA A 82 -7.41 -8.36 -4.38
CA ALA A 82 -8.36 -7.62 -5.21
C ALA A 82 -7.91 -6.16 -5.47
N ALA A 83 -7.27 -5.50 -4.50
CA ALA A 83 -6.68 -4.17 -4.72
C ALA A 83 -5.46 -4.23 -5.65
N ARG A 84 -4.65 -5.29 -5.55
CA ARG A 84 -3.49 -5.53 -6.43
C ARG A 84 -3.89 -5.80 -7.88
N ASP A 85 -5.02 -6.44 -8.12
CA ASP A 85 -5.54 -6.63 -9.48
C ASP A 85 -5.94 -5.29 -10.12
N ILE A 86 -6.38 -4.31 -9.32
CA ILE A 86 -6.70 -2.95 -9.77
C ILE A 86 -5.41 -2.12 -9.96
N CYS A 87 -4.39 -2.37 -9.15
CA CYS A 87 -3.11 -1.67 -9.18
C CYS A 87 -1.92 -2.61 -9.46
N PRO A 88 -1.46 -2.72 -10.72
CA PRO A 88 -0.43 -3.67 -11.13
C PRO A 88 1.03 -3.27 -10.83
N LEU A 89 1.27 -2.30 -9.94
CA LEU A 89 2.57 -1.93 -9.36
C LEU A 89 3.65 -1.26 -10.25
N TRP A 90 3.68 0.08 -10.20
CA TRP A 90 4.84 0.95 -9.84
C TRP A 90 4.26 2.34 -9.51
N PRO A 91 4.67 3.12 -8.50
CA PRO A 91 5.01 2.85 -7.11
C PRO A 91 3.70 2.82 -6.30
N PHE A 92 2.98 1.70 -6.43
CA PHE A 92 1.57 1.46 -6.07
C PHE A 92 0.52 2.21 -6.93
N CYS A 93 0.92 2.47 -8.19
CA CYS A 93 0.17 2.89 -9.40
C CYS A 93 -0.22 4.38 -9.55
#